data_AF-A0A1Z3LXH6-F1
#
_entry.id   AF-A0A1Z3LXH6-F1
#
_cell.length_a   1.000
_cell.length_b   1.000
_cell.length_c   1.000
_cell.angle_alpha   90.00
_cell.angle_beta   90.00
_cell.angle_gamma   90.00
#
_symmetry.space_group_name_H-M   'P 1'
#
loop_
_entity.id
_entity.type
_entity.pdbx_description
1 polymer ?
#
loop_
_entity_poly.entity_id
_entity_poly.type
_entity_poly.pdbx_seq_one_letter_code
_entity_poly.pdbx_strand_id
1 'polypeptide(L)'
;MISLVGWIATIATMIAAMMTASNLGARVTGWGFVVFSISSVCWTTLGYATGQTALVATNGFLMLTNLVGIWRWLGQQTKYEDGGRSAETASQRSDTPNLFTATGLIGMAVDDKSGMNLGRVVEALIECSTGRINYVVISDERYAGLEETLRAVPLESLRIGYTRMTLLLDGPSFLSQPGLKSRDWPAFAPINP
;
A
#
# COMPACT_ATOMS: atom_id res chain seq x y z
N MET A 1 -0.38 -35.56 18.64
CA MET A 1 -0.08 -35.22 17.23
C MET A 1 -1.15 -34.32 16.62
N ILE A 2 -2.43 -34.71 16.67
CA ILE A 2 -3.58 -33.93 16.17
C ILE A 2 -3.65 -32.50 16.74
N SER A 3 -3.39 -32.33 18.04
CA SER A 3 -3.35 -31.01 18.71
C SER A 3 -2.23 -30.09 18.19
N LEU A 4 -1.04 -30.64 17.92
CA LEU A 4 0.10 -29.88 17.40
C LEU A 4 -0.17 -29.36 15.98
N VAL A 5 -0.77 -30.20 15.13
CA VAL A 5 -1.16 -29.82 13.76
C VAL A 5 -2.20 -28.70 13.77
N GLY A 6 -3.17 -28.74 14.68
CA GLY A 6 -4.17 -27.68 14.85
C GLY A 6 -3.57 -26.32 15.25
N TRP A 7 -2.62 -26.31 16.20
CA TRP A 7 -1.94 -25.08 16.62
C TRP A 7 -1.06 -24.49 15.51
N ILE A 8 -0.31 -25.33 14.79
CA ILE A 8 0.49 -24.88 13.64
C ILE A 8 -0.41 -24.27 12.56
N ALA A 9 -1.52 -24.93 12.23
CA ALA A 9 -2.48 -24.43 11.24
C ALA A 9 -3.08 -23.08 11.65
N THR A 10 -3.41 -22.93 12.93
CA THR A 10 -3.96 -21.69 13.49
C THR A 10 -2.95 -20.53 13.37
N ILE A 11 -1.72 -20.74 13.83
CA ILE A 11 -0.67 -19.72 13.79
C ILE A 11 -0.36 -19.32 12.34
N ALA A 12 -0.23 -20.30 11.45
CA ALA A 12 0.01 -20.05 10.03
C ALA A 12 -1.15 -19.25 9.39
N THR A 13 -2.39 -19.54 9.76
CA THR A 13 -3.58 -18.79 9.30
C THR A 13 -3.54 -17.32 9.75
N MET A 14 -3.15 -17.06 11.01
CA MET A 14 -3.03 -15.69 11.52
C MET A 14 -1.92 -14.91 10.79
N ILE A 15 -0.77 -15.53 10.56
CA ILE A 15 0.33 -14.91 9.81
C ILE A 15 -0.10 -14.62 8.37
N ALA A 16 -0.71 -15.59 7.69
CA ALA A 16 -1.21 -15.44 6.34
C ALA A 16 -2.24 -14.30 6.22
N ALA A 17 -3.13 -14.18 7.20
CA ALA A 17 -4.11 -13.10 7.28
C ALA A 17 -3.43 -11.73 7.39
N MET A 18 -2.43 -11.59 8.26
CA MET A 18 -1.66 -10.34 8.38
C MET A 18 -0.91 -10.01 7.09
N MET A 19 -0.26 -10.98 6.45
CA MET A 19 0.46 -10.77 5.18
C MET A 19 -0.47 -10.31 4.05
N THR A 20 -1.68 -10.88 4.00
CA THR A 20 -2.64 -10.57 2.94
C THR A 20 -3.35 -9.23 3.20
N ALA A 21 -3.68 -8.94 4.45
CA ALA A 21 -4.42 -7.72 4.83
C ALA A 21 -3.56 -6.46 4.87
N SER A 22 -2.24 -6.57 5.07
CA SER A 22 -1.34 -5.42 5.25
C SER A 22 -0.97 -4.66 3.96
N ASN A 23 -1.42 -5.13 2.79
CA ASN A 23 -1.19 -4.48 1.48
C ASN A 23 0.28 -4.06 1.22
N LEU A 24 1.26 -4.84 1.69
CA LEU A 24 2.70 -4.57 1.57
C LEU A 24 3.27 -4.84 0.16
N GLY A 25 2.43 -4.74 -0.88
CA GLY A 25 2.77 -5.03 -2.27
C GLY A 25 2.44 -6.46 -2.71
N ALA A 26 2.39 -6.67 -4.04
CA ALA A 26 1.83 -7.89 -4.62
C ALA A 26 2.54 -9.18 -4.21
N ARG A 27 3.87 -9.12 -4.02
CA ARG A 27 4.66 -10.29 -3.61
C ARG A 27 4.28 -10.76 -2.20
N VAL A 28 4.14 -9.85 -1.25
CA VAL A 28 3.83 -10.19 0.16
C VAL A 28 2.42 -10.78 0.24
N THR A 29 1.45 -10.15 -0.41
CA THR A 29 0.07 -10.65 -0.51
C THR A 29 0.02 -12.02 -1.18
N GLY A 30 0.79 -12.21 -2.26
CA GLY A 30 0.90 -13.50 -2.95
C GLY A 30 1.46 -14.61 -2.06
N TRP A 31 2.51 -14.33 -1.28
CA TRP A 31 3.03 -15.27 -0.28
C TRP A 31 2.05 -15.54 0.86
N GLY A 32 1.21 -14.56 1.24
CA GLY A 32 0.11 -14.76 2.19
C GLY A 32 -0.84 -15.88 1.74
N PHE A 33 -1.22 -15.91 0.46
CA PHE A 33 -2.02 -17.00 -0.10
C PHE A 33 -1.31 -18.37 -0.11
N VAL A 34 0.02 -18.39 -0.27
CA VAL A 34 0.81 -19.63 -0.13
C VAL A 34 0.71 -20.18 1.29
N VAL A 35 0.88 -19.32 2.31
CA VAL A 35 0.76 -19.73 3.72
C VAL A 35 -0.66 -20.17 4.05
N PHE A 36 -1.69 -19.49 3.54
CA PHE A 36 -3.09 -19.95 3.68
C PHE A 36 -3.33 -21.32 3.04
N SER A 37 -2.67 -21.62 1.92
CA SER A 37 -2.77 -22.94 1.28
C SER A 37 -2.20 -24.04 2.16
N ILE A 38 -1.06 -23.80 2.81
CA ILE A 38 -0.45 -24.73 3.77
C ILE A 38 -1.39 -24.94 4.97
N SER A 39 -1.94 -23.86 5.52
CA SER A 39 -2.94 -23.93 6.60
C SER A 39 -4.18 -24.73 6.20
N SER A 40 -4.69 -24.51 4.98
CA SER A 40 -5.86 -25.21 4.46
C SER A 40 -5.61 -26.73 4.35
N VAL A 41 -4.42 -27.17 3.91
CA VAL A 41 -4.05 -28.59 3.89
C VAL A 41 -4.03 -29.18 5.31
N CYS A 42 -3.45 -28.46 6.28
CA CYS A 42 -3.44 -28.89 7.68
C CYS A 42 -4.85 -29.02 8.27
N TRP A 43 -5.72 -28.02 8.07
CA TRP A 43 -7.11 -28.06 8.53
C TRP A 43 -7.94 -29.13 7.82
N THR A 44 -7.71 -29.36 6.54
CA THR A 44 -8.37 -30.43 5.77
C THR A 44 -7.96 -31.80 6.31
N THR A 45 -6.66 -32.02 6.57
CA THR A 45 -6.15 -33.27 7.16
C THR A 45 -6.75 -33.51 8.54
N LEU A 46 -6.84 -32.46 9.36
CA LEU A 46 -7.45 -32.52 10.69
C LEU A 46 -8.95 -32.80 10.61
N GLY A 47 -9.67 -32.15 9.70
CA GLY A 47 -11.10 -32.37 9.48
C GLY A 47 -11.40 -33.79 9.02
N TYR A 48 -10.57 -34.34 8.13
CA TYR A 48 -10.69 -35.72 7.71
C TYR A 48 -10.43 -36.70 8.87
N ALA A 49 -9.37 -36.49 9.64
CA ALA A 49 -9.02 -37.32 10.79
C ALA A 49 -10.04 -37.25 11.95
N THR A 50 -10.81 -36.17 12.04
CA THR A 50 -11.83 -35.95 13.08
C THR A 50 -13.26 -36.16 12.59
N GLY A 51 -13.45 -36.55 11.33
CA GLY A 51 -14.78 -36.75 10.73
C GLY A 51 -15.59 -35.46 10.50
N GLN A 52 -14.95 -34.28 10.58
CA GLN A 52 -15.60 -32.99 10.42
C GLN A 52 -15.68 -32.61 8.93
N THR A 53 -16.73 -33.05 8.25
CA THR A 53 -16.95 -32.81 6.82
C THR A 53 -17.04 -31.31 6.48
N ALA A 54 -17.66 -30.50 7.32
CA ALA A 54 -17.75 -29.05 7.14
C ALA A 54 -16.36 -28.38 7.15
N LEU A 55 -15.45 -28.84 8.01
CA LEU A 55 -14.08 -28.32 8.08
C LEU A 55 -13.29 -28.68 6.80
N VAL A 56 -13.45 -29.91 6.31
CA VAL A 56 -12.87 -30.37 5.04
C VAL A 56 -13.40 -29.56 3.85
N ALA A 57 -14.72 -29.41 3.74
CA ALA A 57 -15.35 -28.70 2.63
C ALA A 57 -14.93 -27.22 2.59
N THR A 58 -14.94 -26.55 3.75
CA THR A 58 -14.56 -25.14 3.86
C THR A 58 -13.10 -24.94 3.47
N ASN A 59 -12.19 -25.75 3.99
CA ASN A 59 -10.77 -25.61 3.67
C ASN A 59 -10.47 -26.02 2.22
N GLY A 60 -11.16 -27.03 1.67
CA GLY A 60 -11.10 -27.36 0.25
C GLY A 60 -11.47 -26.18 -0.66
N PHE A 61 -12.55 -25.46 -0.34
CA PHE A 61 -12.92 -24.23 -1.06
C PHE A 61 -11.87 -23.11 -0.89
N LEU A 62 -11.36 -22.93 0.33
CA LEU A 62 -10.28 -21.97 0.59
C LEU A 62 -9.02 -22.30 -0.22
N MET A 63 -8.68 -23.58 -0.39
CA MET A 63 -7.53 -23.99 -1.20
C MET A 63 -7.68 -23.50 -2.65
N LEU A 64 -8.86 -23.67 -3.25
CA LEU A 64 -9.13 -23.16 -4.61
C LEU A 64 -8.99 -21.63 -4.68
N THR A 65 -9.58 -20.93 -3.72
CA THR A 65 -9.48 -19.46 -3.64
C THR A 65 -8.03 -19.00 -3.48
N ASN A 66 -7.24 -19.71 -2.65
CA ASN A 66 -5.84 -19.40 -2.44
C ASN A 66 -4.99 -19.63 -3.69
N LEU A 67 -5.25 -20.69 -4.46
CA LEU A 67 -4.55 -20.93 -5.74
C LEU A 67 -4.80 -19.81 -6.75
N VAL A 68 -6.04 -19.33 -6.85
CA VAL A 68 -6.37 -18.16 -7.68
C VAL A 68 -5.64 -16.91 -7.17
N GLY A 69 -5.60 -16.70 -5.85
CA GLY A 69 -4.84 -15.62 -5.22
C GLY A 69 -3.35 -15.67 -5.57
N ILE A 70 -2.70 -16.84 -5.45
CA ILE A 70 -1.30 -17.04 -5.81
C ILE A 70 -1.05 -16.67 -7.28
N TRP A 71 -1.85 -17.20 -8.20
CA TRP A 71 -1.70 -16.92 -9.62
C TRP A 71 -1.86 -15.43 -9.95
N ARG A 72 -2.86 -14.77 -9.35
CA ARG A 72 -3.12 -13.35 -9.58
C ARG A 72 -1.99 -12.47 -9.06
N TRP A 73 -1.55 -12.70 -7.83
CA TRP A 73 -0.62 -11.80 -7.13
C TRP A 73 0.85 -12.09 -7.43
N LEU A 74 1.30 -13.36 -7.36
CA LEU A 74 2.67 -13.73 -7.71
C LEU A 74 2.91 -13.77 -9.23
N GLY A 75 1.86 -14.01 -10.02
CA GLY A 75 1.97 -14.11 -11.48
C GLY A 75 1.77 -12.78 -12.21
N GLN A 76 0.56 -12.23 -12.18
CA GLN A 76 0.21 -11.05 -12.97
C GLN A 76 0.65 -9.75 -12.31
N GLN A 77 0.29 -9.55 -11.04
CA GLN A 77 0.52 -8.26 -10.36
C GLN A 77 2.01 -8.00 -10.11
N THR A 78 2.77 -9.03 -9.73
CA THR A 78 4.22 -8.90 -9.54
C THR A 78 4.94 -8.49 -10.83
N LYS A 79 4.51 -8.96 -12.01
CA LYS A 79 5.09 -8.55 -13.30
C LYS A 79 4.85 -7.08 -13.61
N TYR A 80 3.67 -6.55 -13.29
CA TYR A 80 3.36 -5.13 -13.50
C TYR A 80 4.20 -4.23 -12.57
N GLU A 81 4.32 -4.60 -11.28
CA GLU A 81 5.17 -3.89 -10.32
C GLU A 81 6.66 -3.93 -10.73
N ASP A 82 7.17 -5.09 -11.14
CA ASP A 82 8.56 -5.25 -11.60
C ASP A 82 8.83 -4.44 -12.88
N GLY A 83 7.87 -4.39 -13.81
CA GLY A 83 7.94 -3.56 -15.01
C GLY A 83 8.08 -2.08 -14.67
N GLY A 84 7.22 -1.57 -13.80
CA GLY A 84 7.28 -0.17 -13.33
C GLY A 84 8.61 0.17 -12.65
N ARG A 85 9.07 -0.69 -11.73
CA ARG A 85 10.34 -0.49 -11.02
C ARG A 85 11.56 -0.57 -11.95
N SER A 86 11.51 -1.43 -12.96
CA SER A 86 12.58 -1.53 -13.96
C SER A 86 12.68 -0.27 -14.83
N ALA A 87 11.54 0.32 -15.20
CA ALA A 87 11.50 1.59 -15.93
C ALA A 87 12.00 2.77 -15.08
N GLU A 88 11.63 2.81 -13.80
CA GLU A 88 12.16 3.79 -12.83
C GLU A 88 13.68 3.65 -12.68
N THR A 89 14.19 2.43 -12.50
CA THR A 89 15.64 2.17 -12.39
C THR A 89 16.39 2.50 -13.68
N ALA A 90 15.78 2.25 -14.84
CA ALA A 90 16.35 2.62 -16.13
C ALA A 90 16.41 4.14 -16.33
N SER A 91 15.36 4.87 -15.91
CA SER A 91 15.32 6.33 -15.95
C SER A 91 16.40 6.96 -15.06
N GLN A 92 16.69 6.38 -13.89
CA GLN A 92 17.79 6.80 -13.01
C GLN A 92 19.18 6.76 -13.66
N ARG A 93 19.36 6.00 -14.75
CA ARG A 93 20.64 5.86 -15.46
C ARG A 93 20.72 6.67 -16.76
N SER A 94 19.71 7.50 -17.04
CA SER A 94 19.58 8.25 -18.28
C SER A 94 19.65 9.76 -18.03
N ASP A 95 20.23 10.52 -18.95
CA ASP A 95 20.23 12.00 -18.93
C ASP A 95 18.85 12.62 -19.24
N THR A 96 17.76 11.85 -19.10
CA THR A 96 16.38 12.30 -19.28
C THR A 96 15.67 12.53 -17.94
N PRO A 97 14.58 13.32 -17.90
CA PRO A 97 13.87 13.63 -16.65
C PRO A 97 13.47 12.36 -15.87
N ASN A 98 13.77 12.34 -14.57
CA ASN A 98 13.53 11.20 -13.69
C ASN A 98 12.05 10.79 -13.67
N LEU A 99 11.75 9.56 -14.06
CA LEU A 99 10.42 8.97 -14.02
C LEU A 99 10.26 8.13 -12.74
N PHE A 100 9.09 8.21 -12.12
CA PHE A 100 8.67 7.33 -11.02
C PHE A 100 7.25 6.81 -11.31
N THR A 101 6.87 5.69 -10.69
CA THR A 101 5.54 5.11 -10.91
C THR A 101 4.45 5.91 -10.21
N ALA A 102 3.30 6.12 -10.85
CA ALA A 102 2.15 6.75 -10.21
C ALA A 102 1.69 5.97 -8.95
N THR A 103 1.86 4.65 -8.93
CA THR A 103 1.59 3.82 -7.75
C THR A 103 2.56 4.11 -6.59
N GLY A 104 3.80 4.48 -6.89
CA GLY A 104 4.79 4.88 -5.88
C GLY A 104 4.56 6.28 -5.31
N LEU A 105 3.64 7.06 -5.90
CA LEU A 105 3.26 8.38 -5.39
C LEU A 105 2.56 8.26 -4.02
N ILE A 106 1.65 7.31 -3.89
CA ILE A 106 0.89 7.09 -2.66
C ILE A 106 1.78 6.42 -1.61
N GLY A 107 1.79 6.98 -0.40
CA GLY A 107 2.65 6.59 0.71
C GLY A 107 4.04 7.22 0.69
N MET A 108 4.40 7.97 -0.37
CA MET A 108 5.69 8.66 -0.46
C MET A 108 5.85 9.64 0.71
N ALA A 109 7.00 9.57 1.37
CA ALA A 109 7.31 10.46 2.49
C ALA A 109 7.50 11.88 1.99
N VAL A 110 6.93 12.85 2.72
CA VAL A 110 7.11 14.27 2.44
C VAL A 110 7.91 14.90 3.56
N ASP A 111 9.01 15.55 3.20
CA ASP A 111 9.89 16.26 4.12
C ASP A 111 9.86 17.76 3.81
N ASP A 112 10.19 18.60 4.79
CA ASP A 112 10.46 20.01 4.54
C ASP A 112 11.88 20.25 3.98
N LYS A 113 12.23 21.52 3.73
CA LYS A 113 13.57 21.92 3.28
C LYS A 113 14.70 21.55 4.25
N SER A 114 14.41 21.32 5.53
CA SER A 114 15.38 20.93 6.55
C SER A 114 15.57 19.41 6.65
N GLY A 115 14.77 18.63 5.90
CA GLY A 115 14.75 17.17 5.95
C GLY A 115 13.87 16.61 7.07
N MET A 116 13.06 17.47 7.72
CA MET A 116 12.13 17.04 8.75
C MET A 116 10.89 16.42 8.11
N ASN A 117 10.55 15.19 8.50
CA ASN A 117 9.38 14.50 7.96
C ASN A 117 8.09 15.20 8.38
N LEU A 118 7.28 15.57 7.40
CA LEU A 118 5.98 16.23 7.57
C LEU A 118 4.82 15.26 7.48
N GLY A 119 5.03 14.10 6.86
CA GLY A 119 3.94 13.16 6.60
C GLY A 119 4.15 12.28 5.37
N ARG A 120 3.03 11.80 4.82
CA ARG A 120 2.98 10.97 3.60
C ARG A 120 1.91 11.45 2.64
N VAL A 121 2.14 11.21 1.35
CA VAL A 121 1.11 11.43 0.33
C VAL A 121 0.02 10.37 0.45
N VAL A 122 -1.24 10.76 0.56
CA VAL A 122 -2.39 9.84 0.59
C VAL A 122 -3.15 9.77 -0.73
N GLU A 123 -3.12 10.85 -1.52
CA GLU A 123 -3.79 10.93 -2.82
C GLU A 123 -3.15 12.00 -3.71
N ALA A 124 -3.30 11.88 -5.02
CA ALA A 124 -2.96 12.91 -5.99
C ALA A 124 -4.10 13.15 -6.98
N LEU A 125 -4.53 14.40 -7.11
CA LEU A 125 -5.58 14.76 -8.06
C LEU A 125 -4.97 15.16 -9.39
N ILE A 126 -5.42 14.51 -10.45
CA ILE A 126 -4.93 14.69 -11.82
C ILE A 126 -6.00 15.41 -12.63
N GLU A 127 -5.61 16.46 -13.34
CA GLU A 127 -6.49 17.21 -14.23
C GLU A 127 -6.85 16.36 -15.46
N CYS A 128 -8.15 16.21 -15.74
CA CYS A 128 -8.62 15.36 -16.85
C CYS A 128 -8.25 15.88 -18.25
N SER A 129 -8.09 17.20 -18.40
CA SER A 129 -7.77 17.85 -19.68
C SER A 129 -6.30 17.73 -20.05
N THR A 130 -5.39 17.78 -19.06
CA THR A 130 -3.93 17.82 -19.28
C THR A 130 -3.19 16.58 -18.84
N GLY A 131 -3.79 15.74 -17.99
CA GLY A 131 -3.14 14.59 -17.37
C GLY A 131 -2.06 14.96 -16.33
N ARG A 132 -2.00 16.23 -15.91
CA ARG A 132 -1.02 16.71 -14.91
C ARG A 132 -1.59 16.61 -13.51
N ILE A 133 -0.73 16.31 -12.53
CA ILE A 133 -1.10 16.39 -11.12
C ILE A 133 -1.32 17.86 -10.77
N ASN A 134 -2.49 18.17 -10.21
CA ASN A 134 -2.86 19.50 -9.78
C ASN A 134 -2.43 19.76 -8.33
N TYR A 135 -2.80 18.87 -7.42
CA TYR A 135 -2.34 18.88 -6.04
C TYR A 135 -2.27 17.47 -5.49
N VAL A 136 -1.47 17.31 -4.44
CA VAL A 136 -1.43 16.08 -3.64
C VAL A 136 -2.03 16.32 -2.28
N VAL A 137 -2.55 15.28 -1.65
CA VAL A 137 -3.04 15.31 -0.29
C VAL A 137 -1.99 14.66 0.60
N ILE A 138 -1.59 15.35 1.67
CA ILE A 138 -0.59 14.88 2.64
C ILE A 138 -1.28 14.62 3.97
N SER A 139 -1.04 13.45 4.56
CA SER A 139 -1.38 13.13 5.95
C SER A 139 -0.24 13.53 6.89
N ASP A 140 -0.55 14.31 7.93
CA ASP A 140 0.37 14.49 9.05
C ASP A 140 0.26 13.30 10.02
N GLU A 141 1.10 12.29 9.82
CA GLU A 141 1.15 11.06 10.63
C GLU A 141 2.10 11.19 11.85
N ARG A 142 2.45 12.40 12.30
CA ARG A 142 3.49 12.60 13.31
C ARG A 142 3.22 11.97 14.68
N TYR A 143 1.99 11.57 14.98
CA TYR A 143 1.63 10.96 16.25
C TYR A 143 0.67 9.77 16.05
N ALA A 144 1.17 8.56 16.27
CA ALA A 144 0.34 7.36 16.31
C ALA A 144 -0.76 7.52 17.37
N GLY A 145 -2.03 7.67 16.94
CA GLY A 145 -3.20 7.76 17.81
C GLY A 145 -3.92 9.12 17.85
N LEU A 146 -3.44 10.15 17.15
CA LEU A 146 -4.19 11.40 16.92
C LEU A 146 -4.96 11.33 15.59
N GLU A 147 -6.04 12.11 15.51
CA GLU A 147 -6.83 12.27 14.30
C GLU A 147 -5.95 12.83 13.17
N GLU A 148 -5.76 12.03 12.12
CA GLU A 148 -4.95 12.40 10.96
C GLU A 148 -5.53 13.66 10.32
N THR A 149 -4.72 14.71 10.21
CA THR A 149 -5.12 15.92 9.49
C THR A 149 -4.59 15.84 8.06
N LEU A 150 -5.51 15.79 7.09
CA LEU A 150 -5.18 15.80 5.68
C LEU A 150 -5.03 17.24 5.19
N ARG A 151 -4.04 17.52 4.34
CA ARG A 151 -3.80 18.86 3.77
C ARG A 151 -3.57 18.77 2.27
N ALA A 152 -4.25 19.62 1.50
CA ALA A 152 -4.05 19.73 0.06
C ALA A 152 -2.86 20.65 -0.24
N VAL A 153 -1.92 20.16 -1.05
CA VAL A 153 -0.67 20.84 -1.38
C VAL A 153 -0.50 20.90 -2.90
N PRO A 154 -0.46 22.11 -3.50
CA PRO A 154 -0.23 22.28 -4.93
C PRO A 154 1.08 21.61 -5.37
N LEU A 155 1.08 20.95 -6.53
CA LEU A 155 2.28 20.27 -7.03
C LEU A 155 3.46 21.23 -7.20
N GLU A 156 3.19 22.49 -7.53
CA GLU A 156 4.18 23.55 -7.74
C GLU A 156 4.96 23.89 -6.45
N SER A 157 4.36 23.60 -5.29
CA SER A 157 5.00 23.79 -3.99
C SER A 157 5.84 22.59 -3.55
N LEU A 158 5.94 21.56 -4.39
CA LEU A 158 6.68 20.33 -4.11
C LEU A 158 7.81 20.13 -5.12
N ARG A 159 8.90 19.52 -4.65
CA ARG A 159 9.91 18.90 -5.51
C ARG A 159 9.85 17.40 -5.36
N ILE A 160 9.64 16.70 -6.46
CA ILE A 160 9.59 15.24 -6.48
C ILE A 160 11.01 14.70 -6.57
N GLY A 161 11.43 13.93 -5.56
CA GLY A 161 12.66 13.17 -5.56
C GLY A 161 12.42 11.69 -5.86
N TYR A 162 13.46 10.86 -5.71
CA TYR A 162 13.38 9.41 -6.02
C TYR A 162 12.51 8.61 -5.05
N THR A 163 12.59 8.92 -3.76
CA THR A 163 11.90 8.16 -2.70
C THR A 163 11.09 9.05 -1.76
N ARG A 164 11.20 10.37 -1.93
CA ARG A 164 10.61 11.39 -1.07
C ARG A 164 10.25 12.63 -1.87
N MET A 165 9.24 13.36 -1.42
CA MET A 165 8.96 14.72 -1.87
C MET A 165 9.51 15.72 -0.88
N THR A 166 10.01 16.84 -1.38
CA THR A 166 10.39 17.99 -0.56
C THR A 166 9.36 19.10 -0.72
N LEU A 167 8.71 19.46 0.38
CA LEU A 167 7.84 20.61 0.45
C LEU A 167 8.69 21.89 0.49
N LEU A 168 8.37 22.83 -0.40
CA LEU A 168 9.07 24.11 -0.50
C LEU A 168 8.61 25.09 0.60
N LEU A 169 7.48 24.83 1.23
CA LEU A 169 7.02 25.52 2.43
C LEU A 169 7.72 24.95 3.67
N ASP A 170 7.95 25.78 4.68
CA ASP A 170 8.46 25.33 5.97
C ASP A 170 7.40 24.51 6.74
N GLY A 171 7.86 23.56 7.56
CA GLY A 171 6.98 22.70 8.35
C GLY A 171 5.93 23.44 9.17
N PRO A 172 6.27 24.50 9.94
CA PRO A 172 5.29 25.28 10.69
C PRO A 172 4.18 25.89 9.83
N SER A 173 4.51 26.50 8.69
CA SER A 173 3.50 27.07 7.79
C SER A 173 2.66 26.00 7.11
N PHE A 174 3.21 24.81 6.84
CA PHE A 174 2.41 23.68 6.36
C PHE A 174 1.38 23.21 7.41
N LEU A 175 1.79 23.12 8.67
CA LEU A 175 0.95 22.69 9.78
C LEU A 175 -0.11 23.73 10.18
N SER A 176 0.07 25.01 9.83
CA SER A 176 -0.92 26.06 10.09
C SER A 176 -2.05 26.13 9.05
N GLN A 177 -1.92 25.44 7.91
CA GLN A 177 -2.98 25.38 6.90
C GLN A 177 -4.27 24.74 7.44
N PRO A 178 -5.44 25.00 6.84
CA PRO A 178 -6.65 24.29 7.21
C PRO A 178 -6.55 22.80 6.81
N GLY A 179 -6.94 21.93 7.73
CA GLY A 179 -7.15 20.52 7.43
C GLY A 179 -8.35 20.33 6.48
N LEU A 180 -8.25 19.37 5.58
CA LEU A 180 -9.35 18.93 4.73
C LEU A 180 -10.41 18.23 5.58
N LYS A 181 -11.67 18.56 5.32
CA LYS A 181 -12.80 17.86 5.92
C LYS A 181 -13.11 16.62 5.10
N SER A 182 -13.56 15.56 5.78
CA SER A 182 -14.02 14.35 5.10
C SER A 182 -15.13 14.68 4.10
N ARG A 183 -15.01 14.19 2.87
CA ARG A 183 -15.93 14.42 1.74
C ARG A 183 -16.03 15.86 1.22
N ASP A 184 -15.19 16.78 1.68
CA ASP A 184 -15.20 18.19 1.25
C ASP A 184 -13.78 18.62 0.87
N TRP A 185 -13.27 18.00 -0.20
CA TRP A 185 -11.95 18.30 -0.76
C TRP A 185 -12.08 19.36 -1.86
N PRO A 186 -11.11 20.27 -1.97
CA PRO A 186 -11.21 21.38 -2.92
C PRO A 186 -11.15 20.87 -4.36
N ALA A 187 -11.92 21.47 -5.26
CA ALA A 187 -11.94 21.08 -6.67
C ALA A 187 -10.62 21.36 -7.41
N PHE A 188 -9.77 22.22 -6.84
CA PHE A 188 -8.47 22.62 -7.38
C PHE A 188 -7.50 22.90 -6.22
N ALA A 189 -6.21 22.89 -6.52
CA ALA A 189 -5.14 23.22 -5.60
C ALA A 189 -5.47 24.53 -4.84
N PRO A 190 -5.44 24.52 -3.49
CA PRO A 190 -5.65 25.74 -2.74
C PRO A 190 -4.55 26.75 -3.11
N ILE A 191 -4.96 27.96 -3.45
CA ILE A 191 -4.02 29.07 -3.68
C ILE A 191 -3.49 29.46 -2.31
N ASN A 192 -2.31 28.95 -1.96
CA ASN A 192 -1.63 29.37 -0.74
C ASN A 192 -0.90 30.69 -1.03
N PRO A 193 -1.21 31.79 -0.29
CA PRO A 193 -0.53 33.07 -0.42
C PRO A 193 0.92 33.03 0.06
#